data_AF-A0A937L3W1-F1
#
_entry.id   AF-A0A937L3W1-F1
#
_cell.length_a   1.000
_cell.length_b   1.000
_cell.length_c   1.000
_cell.angle_alpha   90.00
_cell.angle_beta   90.00
_cell.angle_gamma   90.00
#
_symmetry.space_group_name_H-M   'P 1'
#
loop_
_entity.id
_entity.type
_entity.pdbx_description
1 polymer ?
#
loop_
_entity_poly.entity_id
_entity_poly.type
_entity_poly.pdbx_seq_one_letter_code
_entity_poly.pdbx_strand_id
1 'polypeptide(L)'
;MINPIDGRLADLDERLFMPRELSWLSFNARVLQEAADESVPVIQRLRYLGIFSSNLDEFFRVRVAEVRRLITVSTGGKRQRAKELLETIQERVSALQKEFDRTQVRVLAELRKRHIYIIDETELSKQQMAYVESYFAQAVLPALEPILLSDEVAIPALADESLYLAVDMTTPEGSRYAVMEVPSDALGRFVAIPRGRDKQGKVFILLDDVVRACLPKVFRGVFTVEAASAYCFKFSRDAELEIETTINESLIEKMASSLKQRRKADAVRFVYDATMPETLLEHLRKRLGFGRYDSLIPGGRYHNSKDYIGFPNAGPKYLEFKPMQPVRIRELDQTDNIFDALKLRDYLLYYPYHPFDYVVDILKTAAIDPAVTAIKVCLYRVAKNSQIVDALINAQYNGKRVRVVVELAARFDEQANIAWSERLTEAGIEVIFGIPGLKVHSKLFVIDRLEA
;
A
#
# COMPACT_ATOMS: atom_id res chain seq x y z
N MET A 1 14.51 -37.52 -16.84
CA MET A 1 13.28 -37.36 -17.62
C MET A 1 13.08 -35.89 -17.89
N ILE A 2 13.00 -35.48 -19.17
CA ILE A 2 12.67 -34.10 -19.53
C ILE A 2 11.28 -33.83 -18.95
N ASN A 3 11.13 -32.73 -18.19
CA ASN A 3 9.85 -32.34 -17.65
C ASN A 3 8.87 -32.23 -18.85
N PRO A 4 7.73 -32.94 -18.86
CA PRO A 4 6.78 -32.89 -19.99
C PRO A 4 6.25 -31.47 -20.27
N ILE A 5 6.41 -30.55 -19.31
CA ILE A 5 6.14 -29.12 -19.48
C ILE A 5 7.22 -28.44 -20.33
N ASP A 6 8.51 -28.79 -20.15
CA ASP A 6 9.62 -28.18 -20.89
C ASP A 6 9.55 -28.50 -22.40
N GLY A 7 9.09 -29.70 -22.76
CA GLY A 7 8.84 -30.07 -24.16
C GLY A 7 7.70 -29.28 -24.79
N ARG A 8 6.59 -29.08 -24.05
CA ARG A 8 5.44 -28.28 -24.53
C ARG A 8 5.73 -26.78 -24.58
N LEU A 9 6.62 -26.27 -23.73
CA LEU A 9 7.10 -24.89 -23.77
C LEU A 9 8.00 -24.64 -24.98
N ALA A 10 8.78 -25.64 -25.42
CA ALA A 10 9.69 -25.52 -26.56
C ALA A 10 8.95 -25.34 -27.90
N ASP A 11 7.69 -25.81 -27.99
CA ASP A 11 6.82 -25.64 -29.16
C ASP A 11 6.11 -24.28 -29.19
N LEU A 12 6.22 -23.47 -28.13
CA LEU A 12 5.60 -22.15 -28.10
C LEU A 12 6.43 -21.16 -28.93
N ASP A 13 5.79 -20.54 -29.92
CA ASP A 13 6.36 -19.38 -30.58
C ASP A 13 6.34 -18.18 -29.62
N GLU A 14 7.48 -17.91 -28.95
CA GLU A 14 7.64 -16.81 -27.99
C GLU A 14 7.21 -15.45 -28.57
N ARG A 15 7.19 -15.27 -29.92
CA ARG A 15 6.76 -14.02 -30.58
C ARG A 15 5.24 -13.78 -30.49
N LEU A 16 4.46 -14.81 -30.19
CA LEU A 16 3.00 -14.70 -30.02
C LEU A 16 2.59 -14.24 -28.62
N PHE A 17 3.55 -14.16 -27.69
CA PHE A 17 3.28 -13.84 -26.29
C PHE A 17 3.92 -12.52 -25.89
N MET A 18 3.25 -11.82 -24.97
CA MET A 18 3.77 -10.62 -24.34
C MET A 18 4.26 -10.97 -22.93
N PRO A 19 5.42 -10.47 -22.49
CA PRO A 19 5.83 -10.59 -21.09
C PRO A 19 4.73 -10.05 -20.16
N ARG A 20 4.33 -10.84 -19.18
CA ARG A 20 3.24 -10.49 -18.23
C ARG A 20 3.54 -9.18 -17.49
N GLU A 21 4.81 -8.86 -17.25
CA GLU A 21 5.25 -7.62 -16.61
C GLU A 21 4.95 -6.40 -17.49
N LEU A 22 5.21 -6.49 -18.79
CA LEU A 22 4.89 -5.43 -19.74
C LEU A 22 3.37 -5.30 -19.95
N SER A 23 2.65 -6.43 -19.95
CA SER A 23 1.18 -6.45 -19.98
C SER A 23 0.60 -5.75 -18.75
N TRP A 24 1.16 -6.01 -17.56
CA TRP A 24 0.78 -5.34 -16.32
C TRP A 24 1.06 -3.83 -16.38
N LEU A 25 2.19 -3.40 -16.94
CA LEU A 25 2.46 -1.96 -17.14
C LEU A 25 1.47 -1.31 -18.09
N SER A 26 1.00 -2.04 -19.11
CA SER A 26 -0.09 -1.58 -19.99
C SER A 26 -1.41 -1.43 -19.22
N PHE A 27 -1.73 -2.38 -18.33
CA PHE A 27 -2.87 -2.25 -17.41
C PHE A 27 -2.75 -1.01 -16.53
N ASN A 28 -1.60 -0.78 -15.88
CA ASN A 28 -1.45 0.39 -15.02
C ASN A 28 -1.46 1.70 -15.83
N ALA A 29 -1.03 1.67 -17.10
CA ALA A 29 -1.23 2.78 -18.03
C ALA A 29 -2.72 3.12 -18.26
N ARG A 30 -3.62 2.12 -18.26
CA ARG A 30 -5.07 2.36 -18.31
C ARG A 30 -5.58 3.08 -17.05
N VAL A 31 -5.02 2.77 -15.87
CA VAL A 31 -5.34 3.51 -14.63
C VAL A 31 -4.92 4.98 -14.75
N LEU A 32 -3.75 5.25 -15.36
CA LEU A 32 -3.30 6.62 -15.61
C LEU A 32 -4.19 7.35 -16.63
N GLN A 33 -4.78 6.63 -17.59
CA GLN A 33 -5.75 7.22 -18.52
C GLN A 33 -7.01 7.72 -17.80
N GLU A 34 -7.49 7.05 -16.76
CA GLU A 34 -8.60 7.55 -15.93
C GLU A 34 -8.23 8.86 -15.19
N ALA A 35 -6.96 9.03 -14.80
CA ALA A 35 -6.48 10.30 -14.26
C ALA A 35 -6.35 11.40 -15.33
N ALA A 36 -6.10 11.02 -16.59
CA ALA A 36 -5.94 11.95 -17.70
C ALA A 36 -7.27 12.37 -18.34
N ASP A 37 -8.31 11.53 -18.25
CA ASP A 37 -9.63 11.76 -18.83
C ASP A 37 -10.37 12.91 -18.13
N GLU A 38 -10.78 13.93 -18.90
CA GLU A 38 -11.50 15.09 -18.41
C GLU A 38 -12.98 14.80 -18.11
N SER A 39 -13.51 13.66 -18.56
CA SER A 39 -14.85 13.18 -18.20
C SER A 39 -14.94 12.71 -16.75
N VAL A 40 -13.80 12.33 -16.16
CA VAL A 40 -13.70 11.89 -14.77
C VAL A 40 -13.63 13.11 -13.84
N PRO A 41 -14.39 13.15 -12.74
CA PRO A 41 -14.34 14.25 -11.78
C PRO A 41 -12.93 14.48 -11.21
N VAL A 42 -12.51 15.74 -11.08
CA VAL A 42 -11.10 16.11 -10.78
C VAL A 42 -10.53 15.50 -9.49
N ILE A 43 -11.35 15.31 -8.43
CA ILE A 43 -10.88 14.66 -7.20
C ILE A 43 -10.64 13.17 -7.45
N GLN A 44 -11.47 12.53 -8.27
CA GLN A 44 -11.26 11.13 -8.66
C GLN A 44 -10.03 10.98 -9.55
N ARG A 45 -9.77 11.92 -10.45
CA ARG A 45 -8.52 11.95 -11.24
C ARG A 45 -7.28 12.03 -10.36
N LEU A 46 -7.31 12.87 -9.32
CA LEU A 46 -6.23 12.94 -8.33
C LEU A 46 -6.08 11.60 -7.60
N ARG A 47 -7.18 10.96 -7.19
CA ARG A 47 -7.15 9.63 -6.56
C ARG A 47 -6.63 8.55 -7.51
N TYR A 48 -6.95 8.60 -8.81
CA TYR A 48 -6.40 7.68 -9.81
C TYR A 48 -4.89 7.81 -9.98
N LEU A 49 -4.32 9.02 -9.85
CA LEU A 49 -2.87 9.19 -9.73
C LEU A 49 -2.32 8.43 -8.50
N GLY A 50 -3.04 8.48 -7.39
CA GLY A 50 -2.70 7.69 -6.20
C GLY A 50 -2.80 6.18 -6.43
N ILE A 51 -3.86 5.70 -7.08
CA ILE A 51 -4.02 4.28 -7.43
C ILE A 51 -2.88 3.82 -8.35
N PHE A 52 -2.58 4.59 -9.39
CA PHE A 52 -1.46 4.33 -10.30
C PHE A 52 -0.13 4.18 -9.54
N SER A 53 0.15 5.11 -8.61
CA SER A 53 1.36 5.08 -7.78
C SER A 53 1.38 3.87 -6.85
N SER A 54 0.27 3.55 -6.19
CA SER A 54 0.15 2.40 -5.30
C SER A 54 0.38 1.07 -6.05
N ASN A 55 -0.24 0.94 -7.22
CA ASN A 55 -0.07 -0.22 -8.08
C ASN A 55 1.40 -0.37 -8.52
N LEU A 56 2.03 0.73 -8.92
CA LEU A 56 3.43 0.72 -9.37
C LEU A 56 4.36 0.31 -8.23
N ASP A 57 4.09 0.75 -7.00
CA ASP A 57 4.83 0.31 -5.82
C ASP A 57 4.74 -1.20 -5.63
N GLU A 58 3.54 -1.80 -5.71
CA GLU A 58 3.36 -3.25 -5.65
C GLU A 58 4.11 -3.97 -6.79
N PHE A 59 4.04 -3.43 -8.01
CA PHE A 59 4.73 -4.00 -9.16
C PHE A 59 6.24 -4.10 -8.96
N PHE A 60 6.88 -3.07 -8.40
CA PHE A 60 8.31 -3.14 -8.10
C PHE A 60 8.63 -4.17 -7.03
N ARG A 61 7.83 -4.23 -5.97
CA ARG A 61 8.05 -5.13 -4.82
C ARG A 61 7.85 -6.60 -5.17
N VAL A 62 6.98 -6.89 -6.13
CA VAL A 62 6.62 -8.26 -6.52
C VAL A 62 7.23 -8.64 -7.87
N ARG A 63 6.87 -7.93 -8.93
CA ARG A 63 7.19 -8.36 -10.30
C ARG A 63 8.63 -8.04 -10.68
N VAL A 64 9.11 -6.83 -10.38
CA VAL A 64 10.50 -6.45 -10.69
C VAL A 64 11.48 -7.23 -9.82
N ALA A 65 11.13 -7.44 -8.55
CA ALA A 65 11.79 -8.38 -7.64
C ALA A 65 11.94 -9.80 -8.25
N GLU A 66 10.83 -10.41 -8.71
CA GLU A 66 10.84 -11.73 -9.37
C GLU A 66 11.78 -11.75 -10.60
N VAL A 67 11.74 -10.72 -11.45
CA VAL A 67 12.65 -10.60 -12.62
C VAL A 67 14.12 -10.49 -12.20
N ARG A 68 14.42 -9.73 -11.15
CA ARG A 68 15.78 -9.59 -10.62
C ARG A 68 16.32 -10.90 -10.05
N ARG A 69 15.51 -11.63 -9.29
CA ARG A 69 15.87 -12.97 -8.79
C ARG A 69 16.20 -13.90 -9.97
N LEU A 70 15.38 -13.87 -11.03
CA LEU A 70 15.65 -14.64 -12.26
C LEU A 70 17.01 -14.30 -12.88
N ILE A 71 17.41 -13.03 -12.92
CA ILE A 71 18.74 -12.61 -13.42
C ILE A 71 19.89 -13.19 -12.57
N THR A 72 19.69 -13.28 -11.25
CA THR A 72 20.70 -13.78 -10.31
C THR A 72 20.85 -15.30 -10.40
N VAL A 73 19.74 -16.04 -10.47
CA VAL A 73 19.76 -17.52 -10.45
C VAL A 73 19.94 -18.16 -11.83
N SER A 74 19.67 -17.43 -12.92
CA SER A 74 19.77 -17.95 -14.28
C SER A 74 21.17 -17.76 -14.89
N THR A 75 21.51 -18.59 -15.88
CA THR A 75 22.74 -18.49 -16.68
C THR A 75 22.44 -18.44 -18.19
N GLY A 76 23.44 -18.05 -18.99
CA GLY A 76 23.35 -18.03 -20.46
C GLY A 76 22.20 -17.16 -21.01
N GLY A 77 21.52 -17.65 -22.04
CA GLY A 77 20.46 -16.92 -22.75
C GLY A 77 19.25 -16.55 -21.87
N LYS A 78 18.89 -17.39 -20.88
CA LYS A 78 17.80 -17.08 -19.93
C LYS A 78 18.12 -15.83 -19.10
N ARG A 79 19.36 -15.72 -18.62
CA ARG A 79 19.83 -14.53 -17.90
C ARG A 79 19.79 -13.28 -18.77
N GLN A 80 20.18 -13.41 -20.04
CA GLN A 80 20.21 -12.30 -20.98
C GLN A 80 18.80 -11.76 -21.27
N ARG A 81 17.83 -12.64 -21.56
CA ARG A 81 16.43 -12.24 -21.76
C ARG A 81 15.83 -11.55 -20.53
N ALA A 82 16.16 -12.02 -19.32
CA ALA A 82 15.69 -11.39 -18.09
C ALA A 82 16.26 -9.98 -17.89
N LYS A 83 17.51 -9.73 -18.32
CA LYS A 83 18.10 -8.38 -18.33
C LYS A 83 17.42 -7.47 -19.34
N GLU A 84 17.22 -7.95 -20.57
CA GLU A 84 16.52 -7.20 -21.63
C GLU A 84 15.08 -6.85 -21.19
N LEU A 85 14.39 -7.78 -20.52
CA LEU A 85 13.08 -7.52 -19.94
C LEU A 85 13.15 -6.43 -18.86
N LEU A 86 14.13 -6.49 -17.96
CA LEU A 86 14.30 -5.47 -16.91
C LEU A 86 14.58 -4.09 -17.50
N GLU A 87 15.42 -3.99 -18.53
CA GLU A 87 15.70 -2.76 -19.27
C GLU A 87 14.41 -2.21 -19.92
N THR A 88 13.66 -3.07 -20.61
CA THR A 88 12.37 -2.70 -21.22
C THR A 88 11.35 -2.21 -20.18
N ILE A 89 11.30 -2.85 -19.00
CA ILE A 89 10.46 -2.42 -17.87
C ILE A 89 10.86 -1.01 -17.42
N GLN A 90 12.15 -0.75 -17.23
CA GLN A 90 12.65 0.56 -16.78
C GLN A 90 12.31 1.67 -17.79
N GLU A 91 12.49 1.41 -19.09
CA GLU A 91 12.10 2.35 -20.15
C GLU A 91 10.61 2.66 -20.11
N ARG A 92 9.76 1.63 -20.00
CA ARG A 92 8.31 1.81 -19.96
C ARG A 92 7.86 2.55 -18.71
N VAL A 93 8.44 2.25 -17.55
CA VAL A 93 8.17 2.97 -16.29
C VAL A 93 8.58 4.43 -16.40
N SER A 94 9.76 4.73 -16.97
CA SER A 94 10.21 6.11 -17.19
C SER A 94 9.24 6.90 -18.09
N ALA A 95 8.74 6.26 -19.16
CA ALA A 95 7.74 6.88 -20.04
C ALA A 95 6.42 7.16 -19.29
N LEU A 96 5.93 6.21 -18.50
CA LEU A 96 4.71 6.38 -17.70
C LEU A 96 4.88 7.45 -16.61
N GLN A 97 6.06 7.56 -16.00
CA GLN A 97 6.33 8.60 -15.01
C GLN A 97 6.25 10.01 -15.62
N LYS A 98 6.79 10.20 -16.83
CA LYS A 98 6.66 11.47 -17.56
C LYS A 98 5.19 11.82 -17.85
N GLU A 99 4.36 10.82 -18.18
CA GLU A 99 2.93 11.00 -18.40
C GLU A 99 2.18 11.31 -17.09
N PHE A 100 2.57 10.64 -16.00
CA PHE A 100 2.09 10.92 -14.65
C PHE A 100 2.34 12.38 -14.26
N ASP A 101 3.58 12.87 -14.39
CA ASP A 101 3.95 14.23 -14.00
C ASP A 101 3.15 15.27 -14.79
N ARG A 102 2.99 15.07 -16.10
CA ARG A 102 2.17 15.94 -16.97
C ARG A 102 0.70 15.94 -16.54
N THR A 103 0.16 14.77 -16.22
CA THR A 103 -1.24 14.62 -15.79
C THR A 103 -1.46 15.25 -14.42
N GLN A 104 -0.53 15.06 -13.49
CA GLN A 104 -0.55 15.67 -12.17
C GLN A 104 -0.59 17.20 -12.25
N VAL A 105 0.29 17.81 -13.06
CA VAL A 105 0.28 19.28 -13.27
C VAL A 105 -1.07 19.77 -13.76
N ARG A 106 -1.69 19.07 -14.73
CA ARG A 106 -3.03 19.40 -15.23
C ARG A 106 -4.11 19.28 -14.16
N VAL A 107 -4.13 18.17 -13.41
CA VAL A 107 -5.09 17.93 -12.32
C VAL A 107 -4.96 18.99 -11.22
N LEU A 108 -3.74 19.31 -10.78
CA LEU A 108 -3.50 20.34 -9.77
C LEU A 108 -3.90 21.75 -10.27
N ALA A 109 -3.63 22.07 -11.53
CA ALA A 109 -4.10 23.33 -12.13
C ALA A 109 -5.64 23.39 -12.16
N GLU A 110 -6.30 22.27 -12.44
CA GLU A 110 -7.74 22.16 -12.48
C GLU A 110 -8.39 22.30 -11.08
N LEU A 111 -7.76 21.75 -10.04
CA LEU A 111 -8.14 21.99 -8.64
C LEU A 111 -8.03 23.47 -8.28
N ARG A 112 -6.93 24.12 -8.68
CA ARG A 112 -6.73 25.57 -8.45
C ARG A 112 -7.84 26.42 -9.08
N LYS A 113 -8.29 26.08 -10.30
CA LYS A 113 -9.44 26.74 -10.97
C LYS A 113 -10.75 26.60 -10.18
N ARG A 114 -10.86 25.56 -9.34
CA ARG A 114 -12.02 25.29 -8.48
C ARG A 114 -11.80 25.74 -7.04
N HIS A 115 -10.81 26.61 -6.81
CA HIS A 115 -10.46 27.14 -5.49
C HIS A 115 -10.04 26.09 -4.46
N ILE A 116 -9.45 24.98 -4.93
CA ILE A 116 -8.80 23.97 -4.10
C ILE A 116 -7.30 24.08 -4.38
N TYR A 117 -6.54 24.50 -3.38
CA TYR A 117 -5.11 24.75 -3.52
C TYR A 117 -4.34 23.70 -2.72
N ILE A 118 -3.38 23.06 -3.38
CA ILE A 118 -2.29 22.33 -2.70
C ILE A 118 -1.05 23.18 -2.95
N ILE A 119 -0.50 23.74 -1.88
CA ILE A 119 0.62 24.69 -1.92
C ILE A 119 1.83 24.12 -1.18
N ASP A 120 3.01 24.63 -1.48
CA ASP A 120 4.25 24.31 -0.77
C ASP A 120 4.64 25.39 0.26
N GLU A 121 5.77 25.20 0.94
CA GLU A 121 6.30 26.12 1.95
C GLU A 121 6.69 27.50 1.39
N THR A 122 6.97 27.59 0.09
CA THR A 122 7.39 28.84 -0.56
C THR A 122 6.20 29.75 -0.88
N GLU A 123 4.99 29.17 -0.98
CA GLU A 123 3.73 29.88 -1.22
C GLU A 123 3.01 30.35 0.06
N LEU A 124 3.58 30.10 1.25
CA LEU A 124 2.94 30.42 2.53
C LEU A 124 2.89 31.93 2.80
N SER A 125 1.70 32.45 3.09
CA SER A 125 1.57 33.79 3.68
C SER A 125 2.07 33.82 5.13
N LYS A 126 2.40 35.01 5.67
CA LYS A 126 2.85 35.16 7.07
C LYS A 126 1.89 34.54 8.09
N GLN A 127 0.58 34.65 7.86
CA GLN A 127 -0.44 34.07 8.73
C GLN A 127 -0.48 32.54 8.63
N GLN A 128 -0.33 31.99 7.43
CA GLN A 128 -0.27 30.55 7.21
C GLN A 128 1.01 29.95 7.78
N MET A 129 2.14 30.65 7.64
CA MET A 129 3.40 30.25 8.26
C MET A 129 3.27 30.13 9.78
N ALA A 130 2.68 31.13 10.46
CA ALA A 130 2.44 31.07 11.90
C ALA A 130 1.55 29.87 12.31
N TYR A 131 0.53 29.54 11.50
CA TYR A 131 -0.28 28.35 11.71
C TYR A 131 0.54 27.06 11.54
N VAL A 132 1.32 26.96 10.46
CA VAL A 132 2.19 25.81 10.15
C VAL A 132 3.20 25.58 11.26
N GLU A 133 3.83 26.65 11.77
CA GLU A 133 4.78 26.55 12.88
C GLU A 133 4.13 26.08 14.19
N SER A 134 2.91 26.55 14.49
CA SER A 134 2.15 26.10 15.66
C SER A 134 1.77 24.63 15.54
N TYR A 135 1.25 24.22 14.38
CA TYR A 135 0.91 22.83 14.09
C TYR A 135 2.15 21.93 14.14
N PHE A 136 3.27 22.39 13.58
CA PHE A 136 4.54 21.69 13.62
C PHE A 136 4.99 21.45 15.06
N ALA A 137 5.00 22.49 15.91
CA ALA A 137 5.44 22.36 17.29
C ALA A 137 4.54 21.45 18.15
N GLN A 138 3.22 21.45 17.90
CA GLN A 138 2.25 20.72 18.73
C GLN A 138 2.02 19.28 18.28
N ALA A 139 2.08 19.00 16.98
CA ALA A 139 1.69 17.70 16.43
C ALA A 139 2.83 17.01 15.66
N VAL A 140 3.54 17.75 14.80
CA VAL A 140 4.53 17.14 13.89
C VAL A 140 5.84 16.84 14.58
N LEU A 141 6.45 17.81 15.25
CA LEU A 141 7.74 17.67 15.94
C LEU A 141 7.73 16.54 16.98
N PRO A 142 6.69 16.36 17.82
CA PRO A 142 6.63 15.22 18.74
C PRO A 142 6.57 13.84 18.07
N ALA A 143 6.13 13.78 16.80
CA ALA A 143 6.03 12.56 16.02
C ALA A 143 7.23 12.34 15.08
N LEU A 144 8.16 13.28 14.99
CA LEU A 144 9.35 13.17 14.16
C LEU A 144 10.49 12.48 14.92
N GLU A 145 11.10 11.49 14.28
CA GLU A 145 12.26 10.78 14.79
C GLU A 145 13.46 11.01 13.83
N PRO A 146 14.18 12.14 13.96
CA PRO A 146 15.32 12.42 13.10
C PRO A 146 16.51 11.51 13.45
N ILE A 147 17.10 10.89 12.42
CA ILE A 147 18.29 10.06 12.52
C ILE A 147 19.45 10.82 11.88
N LEU A 148 20.42 11.26 12.70
CA LEU A 148 21.66 11.84 12.20
C LEU A 148 22.51 10.76 11.54
N LEU A 149 23.06 11.06 10.36
CA LEU A 149 23.97 10.16 9.67
C LEU A 149 25.40 10.44 10.11
N SER A 150 26.10 9.40 10.60
CA SER A 150 27.53 9.45 10.94
C SER A 150 28.24 8.21 10.41
N ASP A 151 29.48 8.30 9.95
CA ASP A 151 30.18 7.14 9.34
C ASP A 151 30.41 5.95 10.29
N GLU A 152 30.27 6.17 11.59
CA GLU A 152 30.48 5.18 12.64
C GLU A 152 29.24 4.33 12.94
N VAL A 153 28.04 4.83 12.64
CA VAL A 153 26.78 4.22 13.07
C VAL A 153 25.94 3.81 11.86
N ALA A 154 25.53 2.54 11.80
CA ALA A 154 24.65 2.07 10.75
C ALA A 154 23.28 2.77 10.82
N ILE A 155 22.68 3.06 9.65
CA ILE A 155 21.29 3.55 9.60
C ILE A 155 20.40 2.42 10.12
N PRO A 156 19.47 2.68 11.06
CA PRO A 156 18.54 1.66 11.52
C PRO A 156 17.68 1.16 10.36
N ALA A 157 17.05 0.00 10.56
CA ALA A 157 16.14 -0.54 9.55
C ALA A 157 14.96 0.40 9.35
N LEU A 158 15.02 1.18 8.26
CA LEU A 158 13.95 2.08 7.85
C LEU A 158 12.71 1.26 7.43
N ALA A 159 11.53 1.71 7.87
CA ALA A 159 10.24 1.17 7.46
C ALA A 159 10.07 1.17 5.94
N ASP A 160 9.62 0.04 5.39
CA ASP A 160 9.25 -0.11 3.98
C ASP A 160 7.97 0.69 3.70
N GLU A 161 7.79 1.13 2.45
CA GLU A 161 6.66 1.94 1.98
C GLU A 161 6.51 3.36 2.53
N SER A 162 7.21 3.71 3.61
CA SER A 162 7.21 5.04 4.20
C SER A 162 7.95 6.04 3.31
N LEU A 163 7.59 7.32 3.47
CA LEU A 163 8.30 8.42 2.85
C LEU A 163 9.32 9.00 3.82
N TYR A 164 10.51 9.29 3.31
CA TYR A 164 11.59 9.89 4.08
C TYR A 164 12.00 11.24 3.49
N LEU A 165 12.51 12.10 4.38
CA LEU A 165 13.27 13.27 4.02
C LEU A 165 14.73 13.03 4.35
N ALA A 166 15.59 13.11 3.33
CA ALA A 166 17.02 13.25 3.50
C ALA A 166 17.34 14.74 3.68
N VAL A 167 17.96 15.10 4.80
CA VAL A 167 18.27 16.48 5.15
C VAL A 167 19.76 16.72 4.98
N ASP A 168 20.09 17.74 4.20
CA ASP A 168 21.43 18.31 4.07
C ASP A 168 21.50 19.59 4.90
N MET A 169 22.38 19.63 5.89
CA MET A 169 22.54 20.74 6.82
C MET A 169 23.95 21.29 6.77
N THR A 170 24.06 22.62 6.74
CA THR A 170 25.30 23.34 7.00
C THR A 170 25.31 23.79 8.46
N THR A 171 26.34 23.40 9.19
CA THR A 171 26.60 23.80 10.57
C THR A 171 27.98 24.47 10.67
N PRO A 172 28.27 25.23 11.74
CA PRO A 172 29.59 25.83 11.93
C PRO A 172 30.74 24.79 11.94
N GLU A 173 30.45 23.54 12.32
CA GLU A 173 31.44 22.45 12.32
C GLU A 173 31.52 21.69 10.98
N GLY A 174 30.72 22.08 9.98
CA GLY A 174 30.69 21.47 8.64
C GLY A 174 29.32 20.93 8.23
N SER A 175 29.29 20.18 7.12
CA SER A 175 28.08 19.55 6.61
C SER A 175 27.64 18.37 7.47
N ARG A 176 26.35 18.28 7.75
CA ARG A 176 25.72 17.16 8.46
C ARG A 176 24.53 16.66 7.66
N TYR A 177 24.32 15.36 7.70
CA TYR A 177 23.17 14.73 7.05
C TYR A 177 22.24 14.10 8.09
N ALA A 178 20.96 14.09 7.79
CA ALA A 178 19.97 13.36 8.58
C ALA A 178 18.94 12.68 7.67
N VAL A 179 18.26 11.68 8.21
CA VAL A 179 17.08 11.08 7.61
C VAL A 179 15.95 11.14 8.62
N MET A 180 14.74 11.48 8.17
CA MET A 180 13.55 11.42 9.01
C MET A 180 12.38 10.83 8.22
N GLU A 181 11.63 9.96 8.86
CA GLU A 181 10.36 9.47 8.34
C GLU A 181 9.31 10.58 8.42
N VAL A 182 8.50 10.74 7.36
CA VAL A 182 7.35 11.64 7.39
C VAL A 182 6.17 10.88 8.01
N PRO A 183 5.61 11.32 9.16
CA PRO A 183 4.62 10.56 9.92
C PRO A 183 3.20 10.67 9.34
N SER A 184 3.04 10.38 8.05
CA SER A 184 1.76 10.49 7.32
C SER A 184 0.70 9.52 7.82
N ASP A 185 1.10 8.36 8.34
CA ASP A 185 0.18 7.35 8.86
C ASP A 185 -0.52 7.81 10.16
N ALA A 186 0.16 8.61 10.98
CA ALA A 186 -0.36 9.12 12.23
C ALA A 186 -1.10 10.45 12.07
N LEU A 187 -0.57 11.36 11.25
CA LEU A 187 -1.06 12.75 11.15
C LEU A 187 -1.87 13.04 9.89
N GLY A 188 -1.91 12.10 8.95
CA GLY A 188 -2.45 12.32 7.62
C GLY A 188 -1.49 13.14 6.74
N ARG A 189 -1.58 12.91 5.43
CA ARG A 189 -0.66 13.52 4.46
C ARG A 189 -1.00 14.97 4.11
N PHE A 190 -2.28 15.32 4.07
CA PHE A 190 -2.78 16.62 3.63
C PHE A 190 -3.28 17.43 4.82
N VAL A 191 -2.58 18.51 5.13
CA VAL A 191 -2.93 19.41 6.23
C VAL A 191 -3.73 20.57 5.67
N ALA A 192 -4.98 20.69 6.09
CA ALA A 192 -5.79 21.87 5.79
C ALA A 192 -5.27 23.06 6.61
N ILE A 193 -5.01 24.19 5.95
CA ILE A 193 -4.50 25.42 6.58
C ILE A 193 -5.46 26.58 6.35
N PRO A 194 -5.37 27.66 7.16
CA PRO A 194 -6.15 28.86 6.94
C PRO A 194 -6.00 29.39 5.52
N ARG A 195 -7.09 29.91 4.95
CA ARG A 195 -7.04 30.60 3.66
C ARG A 195 -6.13 31.83 3.76
N GLY A 196 -5.32 32.07 2.73
CA GLY A 196 -4.61 33.34 2.58
C GLY A 196 -5.62 34.48 2.38
N ARG A 197 -5.24 35.71 2.70
CA ARG A 197 -6.12 36.90 2.56
C ARG A 197 -6.72 37.03 1.16
N ASP A 198 -5.97 36.64 0.14
CA ASP A 198 -6.35 36.78 -1.28
C ASP A 198 -6.83 35.47 -1.93
N LYS A 199 -6.85 34.34 -1.20
CA LYS A 199 -7.28 33.04 -1.73
C LYS A 199 -8.71 32.72 -1.26
N GLN A 200 -9.63 32.56 -2.20
CA GLN A 200 -10.94 31.95 -1.92
C GLN A 200 -10.80 30.42 -1.81
N GLY A 201 -11.75 29.73 -1.18
CA GLY A 201 -11.77 28.26 -1.11
C GLY A 201 -10.86 27.62 -0.06
N LYS A 202 -10.37 26.41 -0.34
CA LYS A 202 -9.66 25.53 0.62
C LYS A 202 -8.20 25.39 0.24
N VAL A 203 -7.32 25.48 1.24
CA VAL A 203 -5.87 25.39 1.05
C VAL A 203 -5.33 24.23 1.87
N PHE A 204 -4.55 23.38 1.22
CA PHE A 204 -3.82 22.26 1.80
C PHE A 204 -2.34 22.48 1.59
N ILE A 205 -1.56 22.01 2.55
CA ILE A 205 -0.10 21.82 2.44
C ILE A 205 0.19 20.35 2.73
N LEU A 206 1.20 19.80 2.07
CA LEU A 206 1.65 18.44 2.35
C LEU A 206 2.47 18.40 3.64
N LEU A 207 2.40 17.28 4.36
CA LEU A 207 3.12 17.11 5.62
C LEU A 207 4.65 17.28 5.45
N ASP A 208 5.21 16.93 4.28
CA ASP A 208 6.64 17.19 3.98
C ASP A 208 6.95 18.67 3.99
N ASP A 209 6.10 19.47 3.38
CA ASP A 209 6.32 20.90 3.24
C ASP A 209 6.11 21.61 4.59
N VAL A 210 5.25 21.06 5.47
CA VAL A 210 5.20 21.47 6.88
C VAL A 210 6.54 21.24 7.58
N VAL A 211 7.17 20.08 7.36
CA VAL A 211 8.51 19.78 7.91
C VAL A 211 9.57 20.68 7.29
N ARG A 212 9.56 20.88 5.96
CA ARG A 212 10.49 21.76 5.23
C ARG A 212 10.40 23.21 5.71
N ALA A 213 9.18 23.73 5.89
CA ALA A 213 8.95 25.08 6.42
C ALA A 213 9.59 25.26 7.82
N CYS A 214 9.63 24.19 8.63
CA CYS A 214 10.13 24.23 10.00
C CYS A 214 11.48 23.51 10.18
N LEU A 215 12.20 23.23 9.09
CA LEU A 215 13.33 22.30 9.09
C LEU A 215 14.43 22.64 10.13
N PRO A 216 14.87 23.90 10.29
CA PRO A 216 15.85 24.25 11.33
C PRO A 216 15.36 23.98 12.75
N LYS A 217 14.04 24.03 12.99
CA LYS A 217 13.44 23.79 14.32
C LYS A 217 13.47 22.32 14.72
N VAL A 218 13.65 21.39 13.78
CA VAL A 218 13.81 19.95 14.08
C VAL A 218 15.04 19.71 14.96
N PHE A 219 16.14 20.43 14.68
CA PHE A 219 17.44 20.21 15.33
C PHE A 219 17.74 21.23 16.44
N ARG A 220 16.70 21.99 16.87
CA ARG A 220 16.84 23.01 17.91
C ARG A 220 17.34 22.38 19.22
N GLY A 221 18.27 23.05 19.88
CA GLY A 221 18.82 22.60 21.16
C GLY A 221 19.88 21.49 21.07
N VAL A 222 20.21 21.01 19.86
CA VAL A 222 21.30 20.05 19.64
C VAL A 222 22.53 20.76 19.05
N PHE A 223 22.38 21.46 17.93
CA PHE A 223 23.43 22.26 17.29
C PHE A 223 22.83 23.40 16.45
N THR A 224 23.68 24.36 16.07
CA THR A 224 23.28 25.48 15.21
C THR A 224 23.22 25.03 13.76
N VAL A 225 22.10 25.32 13.09
CA VAL A 225 21.89 25.07 11.66
C VAL A 225 21.90 26.41 10.94
N GLU A 226 22.88 26.63 10.07
CA GLU A 226 23.00 27.85 9.26
C GLU A 226 22.12 27.79 8.02
N ALA A 227 22.11 26.63 7.37
CA ALA A 227 21.26 26.33 6.23
C ALA A 227 20.82 24.85 6.28
N ALA A 228 19.61 24.56 5.84
CA ALA A 228 19.13 23.19 5.69
C ALA A 228 18.25 23.06 4.46
N SER A 229 18.44 21.97 3.73
CA SER A 229 17.56 21.55 2.64
C SER A 229 17.13 20.11 2.89
N ALA A 230 15.89 19.78 2.51
CA ALA A 230 15.39 18.42 2.60
C ALA A 230 15.03 17.90 1.22
N TYR A 231 15.16 16.59 1.01
CA TYR A 231 14.95 15.93 -0.26
C TYR A 231 14.15 14.66 -0.01
N CYS A 232 13.01 14.52 -0.68
CA CYS A 232 12.17 13.36 -0.49
C CYS A 232 12.86 12.13 -1.10
N PHE A 233 12.83 11.01 -0.40
CA PHE A 233 13.15 9.72 -0.97
C PHE A 233 12.27 8.62 -0.40
N LYS A 234 12.15 7.56 -1.17
CA LYS A 234 11.41 6.35 -0.82
C LYS A 234 12.17 5.17 -1.39
N PHE A 235 12.19 4.07 -0.66
CA PHE A 235 12.64 2.80 -1.22
C PHE A 235 11.51 1.77 -1.18
N SER A 236 11.71 0.68 -1.88
CA SER A 236 10.79 -0.45 -1.87
C SER A 236 11.61 -1.72 -1.79
N ARG A 237 11.31 -2.54 -0.80
CA ARG A 237 11.98 -3.84 -0.61
C ARG A 237 11.21 -4.96 -1.30
N ASP A 238 11.93 -6.02 -1.60
CA ASP A 238 11.32 -7.23 -2.15
C ASP A 238 10.22 -7.77 -1.20
N ALA A 239 9.08 -8.14 -1.78
CA ALA A 239 7.91 -8.62 -1.05
C ALA A 239 7.92 -10.13 -0.74
N GLU A 240 8.80 -10.92 -1.36
CA GLU A 240 8.79 -12.37 -1.14
C GLU A 240 9.37 -12.74 0.23
N LEU A 241 8.62 -13.55 0.97
CA LEU A 241 9.04 -14.14 2.24
C LEU A 241 9.69 -15.50 1.94
N GLU A 242 10.97 -15.65 2.23
CA GLU A 242 11.60 -16.96 2.32
C GLU A 242 11.20 -17.57 3.67
N ILE A 243 10.36 -18.60 3.63
CA ILE A 243 9.97 -19.35 4.81
C ILE A 243 10.98 -20.48 4.96
N GLU A 244 11.83 -20.40 5.99
CA GLU A 244 12.81 -21.46 6.28
C GLU A 244 12.08 -22.76 6.67
N THR A 245 12.44 -23.86 6.01
CA THR A 245 11.92 -25.19 6.30
C THR A 245 12.65 -25.84 7.48
N THR A 246 12.61 -25.21 8.66
CA THR A 246 13.13 -25.82 9.89
C THR A 246 12.04 -26.68 10.54
N ILE A 247 12.35 -27.91 10.93
CA ILE A 247 11.35 -28.95 11.26
C ILE A 247 10.57 -28.65 12.56
N ASN A 248 11.10 -27.80 13.45
CA ASN A 248 10.63 -27.68 14.84
C ASN A 248 9.79 -26.43 15.17
N GLU A 249 9.52 -25.54 14.21
CA GLU A 249 8.73 -24.31 14.43
C GLU A 249 7.34 -24.40 13.78
N SER A 250 6.34 -23.83 14.46
CA SER A 250 4.98 -23.69 13.91
C SER A 250 4.96 -22.76 12.69
N LEU A 251 3.97 -22.91 11.81
CA LEU A 251 3.86 -22.06 10.61
C LEU A 251 3.72 -20.58 10.95
N ILE A 252 3.03 -20.24 12.05
CA ILE A 252 2.85 -18.87 12.53
C ILE A 252 4.20 -18.27 12.93
N GLU A 253 4.99 -18.99 13.74
CA GLU A 253 6.31 -18.54 14.20
C GLU A 253 7.27 -18.30 13.02
N LYS A 254 7.27 -19.21 12.04
CA LYS A 254 8.05 -19.05 10.80
C LYS A 254 7.63 -17.82 10.01
N MET A 255 6.34 -17.55 9.89
CA MET A 255 5.88 -16.36 9.17
C MET A 255 6.21 -15.08 9.92
N ALA A 256 6.11 -15.07 11.25
CA ALA A 256 6.53 -13.94 12.08
C ALA A 256 8.05 -13.68 11.96
N SER A 257 8.88 -14.73 11.92
CA SER A 257 10.33 -14.60 11.73
C SER A 257 10.69 -14.12 10.32
N SER A 258 10.08 -14.69 9.26
CA SER A 258 10.24 -14.23 7.88
C SER A 258 9.78 -12.77 7.70
N LEU A 259 8.71 -12.34 8.37
CA LEU A 259 8.26 -10.93 8.37
C LEU A 259 9.31 -9.98 8.98
N LYS A 260 10.01 -10.42 10.03
CA LYS A 260 11.14 -9.66 10.61
C LYS A 260 12.34 -9.63 9.67
N GLN A 261 12.65 -10.74 9.00
CA GLN A 261 13.72 -10.80 7.99
C GLN A 261 13.42 -9.89 6.79
N ARG A 262 12.15 -9.77 6.37
CA ARG A 262 11.73 -8.88 5.27
C ARG A 262 12.08 -7.41 5.51
N ARG A 263 12.06 -6.93 6.76
CA ARG A 263 12.55 -5.56 7.10
C ARG A 263 14.03 -5.36 6.77
N LYS A 264 14.79 -6.45 6.64
CA LYS A 264 16.22 -6.47 6.28
C LYS A 264 16.48 -6.88 4.83
N ALA A 265 15.45 -7.20 4.04
CA ALA A 265 15.60 -7.65 2.66
C ALA A 265 16.18 -6.57 1.74
N ASP A 266 16.83 -7.01 0.66
CA ASP A 266 17.47 -6.13 -0.32
C ASP A 266 16.45 -5.15 -0.92
N ALA A 267 16.86 -3.88 -0.98
CA ALA A 267 16.02 -2.82 -1.51
C ALA A 267 16.01 -2.90 -3.05
N VAL A 268 14.82 -2.99 -3.63
CA VAL A 268 14.65 -3.25 -5.06
C VAL A 268 14.64 -1.96 -5.89
N ARG A 269 14.14 -0.88 -5.29
CA ARG A 269 13.97 0.44 -5.91
C ARG A 269 14.26 1.52 -4.88
N PHE A 270 14.94 2.58 -5.33
CA PHE A 270 15.15 3.83 -4.59
C PHE A 270 14.71 4.99 -5.47
N VAL A 271 13.63 5.64 -5.08
CA VAL A 271 13.08 6.81 -5.74
C VAL A 271 13.47 8.03 -4.92
N TYR A 272 14.04 9.05 -5.56
CA TYR A 272 14.54 10.23 -4.86
C TYR A 272 14.23 11.49 -5.63
N ASP A 273 14.17 12.61 -4.91
CA ASP A 273 14.04 13.95 -5.48
C ASP A 273 15.22 14.24 -6.41
N ALA A 274 14.95 14.51 -7.69
CA ALA A 274 15.99 14.77 -8.70
C ALA A 274 16.87 15.99 -8.37
N THR A 275 16.46 16.85 -7.44
CA THR A 275 17.25 18.00 -6.96
C THR A 275 18.20 17.66 -5.82
N MET A 276 18.19 16.41 -5.32
CA MET A 276 19.09 15.94 -4.26
C MET A 276 20.56 16.05 -4.70
N PRO A 277 21.43 16.66 -3.88
CA PRO A 277 22.86 16.72 -4.18
C PRO A 277 23.46 15.33 -4.35
N GLU A 278 24.32 15.16 -5.36
CA GLU A 278 24.98 13.89 -5.67
C GLU A 278 25.78 13.33 -4.47
N THR A 279 26.36 14.22 -3.66
CA THR A 279 27.07 13.86 -2.43
C THR A 279 26.17 13.17 -1.40
N LEU A 280 24.96 13.70 -1.18
CA LEU A 280 23.97 13.13 -0.29
C LEU A 280 23.39 11.83 -0.87
N LEU A 281 23.11 11.80 -2.18
CA LEU A 281 22.64 10.60 -2.88
C LEU A 281 23.64 9.44 -2.74
N GLU A 282 24.92 9.68 -3.04
CA GLU A 282 25.96 8.67 -2.92
C GLU A 282 26.19 8.23 -1.47
N HIS A 283 26.05 9.15 -0.50
CA HIS A 283 26.10 8.81 0.92
C HIS A 283 24.96 7.85 1.30
N LEU A 284 23.71 8.17 0.92
CA LEU A 284 22.56 7.28 1.15
C LEU A 284 22.70 5.96 0.39
N ARG A 285 23.16 5.98 -0.86
CA ARG A 285 23.35 4.78 -1.69
C ARG A 285 24.27 3.77 -1.01
N LYS A 286 25.44 4.23 -0.55
CA LYS A 286 26.43 3.40 0.14
C LYS A 286 25.88 2.88 1.47
N ARG A 287 25.25 3.75 2.25
CA ARG A 287 24.80 3.44 3.62
C ARG A 287 23.58 2.54 3.68
N LEU A 288 22.71 2.60 2.67
CA LEU A 288 21.55 1.72 2.54
C LEU A 288 21.87 0.45 1.74
N GLY A 289 23.10 0.27 1.26
CA GLY A 289 23.57 -0.95 0.63
C GLY A 289 23.07 -1.16 -0.81
N PHE A 290 22.75 -0.09 -1.54
CA PHE A 290 22.26 -0.20 -2.90
C PHE A 290 23.37 -0.63 -3.88
N GLY A 291 23.17 -1.75 -4.56
CA GLY A 291 24.04 -2.35 -5.55
C GLY A 291 23.72 -1.99 -7.01
N ARG A 292 24.47 -2.59 -7.94
CA ARG A 292 24.42 -2.26 -9.39
C ARG A 292 23.08 -2.55 -10.07
N TYR A 293 22.29 -3.49 -9.56
CA TYR A 293 20.99 -3.87 -10.14
C TYR A 293 19.81 -3.20 -9.45
N ASP A 294 20.07 -2.32 -8.47
CA ASP A 294 19.03 -1.54 -7.82
C ASP A 294 18.60 -0.39 -8.71
N SER A 295 17.28 -0.22 -8.80
CA SER A 295 16.70 0.84 -9.62
C SER A 295 16.74 2.15 -8.84
N LEU A 296 17.75 2.99 -9.12
CA LEU A 296 17.83 4.38 -8.69
C LEU A 296 17.03 5.23 -9.69
N ILE A 297 15.90 5.78 -9.26
CA ILE A 297 14.97 6.51 -10.12
C ILE A 297 14.87 7.96 -9.62
N PRO A 298 15.44 8.94 -10.33
CA PRO A 298 15.16 10.34 -10.04
C PRO A 298 13.70 10.63 -10.36
N GLY A 299 13.01 11.29 -9.44
CA GLY A 299 11.61 11.68 -9.60
C GLY A 299 11.37 13.12 -9.16
N GLY A 300 10.11 13.50 -9.14
CA GLY A 300 9.69 14.83 -8.70
C GLY A 300 9.97 15.10 -7.22
N ARG A 301 9.67 16.33 -6.81
CA ARG A 301 9.80 16.80 -5.42
C ARG A 301 9.00 15.96 -4.41
N TYR A 302 7.84 15.47 -4.82
CA TYR A 302 6.95 14.67 -3.99
C TYR A 302 6.97 13.22 -4.43
N HIS A 303 7.19 12.32 -3.48
CA HIS A 303 7.00 10.88 -3.66
C HIS A 303 5.83 10.41 -2.82
N ASN A 304 5.53 9.12 -2.88
CA ASN A 304 4.41 8.50 -2.18
C ASN A 304 3.04 9.09 -2.60
N SER A 305 2.86 9.34 -3.90
CA SER A 305 1.61 9.79 -4.48
C SER A 305 0.42 8.86 -4.19
N LYS A 306 0.65 7.63 -3.70
CA LYS A 306 -0.39 6.72 -3.17
C LYS A 306 -1.32 7.41 -2.17
N ASP A 307 -0.81 8.37 -1.41
CA ASP A 307 -1.61 9.11 -0.42
C ASP A 307 -2.73 9.92 -1.08
N TYR A 308 -2.62 10.27 -2.38
CA TYR A 308 -3.71 10.91 -3.12
C TYR A 308 -5.00 10.09 -3.14
N ILE A 309 -4.94 8.75 -2.94
CA ILE A 309 -6.14 7.90 -2.78
C ILE A 309 -7.04 8.44 -1.66
N GLY A 310 -6.43 8.89 -0.56
CA GLY A 310 -7.12 9.44 0.61
C GLY A 310 -7.40 10.95 0.53
N PHE A 311 -7.13 11.61 -0.59
CA PHE A 311 -7.33 13.06 -0.69
C PHE A 311 -8.80 13.44 -0.43
N PRO A 312 -9.08 14.39 0.48
CA PRO A 312 -10.45 14.75 0.83
C PRO A 312 -11.10 15.61 -0.26
N ASN A 313 -12.41 15.45 -0.46
CA ASN A 313 -13.15 16.40 -1.28
C ASN A 313 -13.39 17.69 -0.51
N ALA A 314 -12.65 18.72 -0.90
CA ALA A 314 -12.69 20.05 -0.29
C ALA A 314 -13.60 21.03 -1.04
N GLY A 315 -14.33 20.57 -2.05
CA GLY A 315 -15.23 21.37 -2.87
C GLY A 315 -16.64 20.77 -2.99
N PRO A 316 -17.38 21.15 -4.04
CA PRO A 316 -18.72 20.61 -4.28
C PRO A 316 -18.74 19.09 -4.54
N LYS A 317 -19.88 18.45 -4.28
CA LYS A 317 -20.05 16.98 -4.45
C LYS A 317 -19.80 16.48 -5.88
N TYR A 318 -20.01 17.31 -6.91
CA TYR A 318 -19.80 16.92 -8.32
C TYR A 318 -18.32 16.76 -8.70
N LEU A 319 -17.39 17.15 -7.81
CA LEU A 319 -15.96 16.91 -8.01
C LEU A 319 -15.56 15.45 -7.78
N GLU A 320 -16.50 14.62 -7.31
CA GLU A 320 -16.38 13.18 -7.14
C GLU A 320 -17.46 12.44 -7.94
N PHE A 321 -17.29 11.12 -8.07
CA PHE A 321 -18.37 10.28 -8.56
C PHE A 321 -19.54 10.32 -7.58
N LYS A 322 -20.76 10.41 -8.11
CA LYS A 322 -21.96 10.27 -7.30
C LYS A 322 -21.96 8.85 -6.68
N PRO A 323 -22.10 8.71 -5.35
CA PRO A 323 -22.20 7.39 -4.73
C PRO A 323 -23.36 6.60 -5.32
N MET A 324 -23.09 5.37 -5.75
CA MET A 324 -24.13 4.44 -6.17
C MET A 324 -24.72 3.80 -4.92
N GLN A 325 -26.04 3.94 -4.74
CA GLN A 325 -26.74 3.26 -3.65
C GLN A 325 -26.82 1.76 -3.98
N PRO A 326 -26.40 0.87 -3.08
CA PRO A 326 -26.57 -0.57 -3.30
C PRO A 326 -28.05 -0.92 -3.48
N VAL A 327 -28.32 -1.77 -4.46
CA VAL A 327 -29.61 -2.38 -4.73
C VAL A 327 -29.81 -3.50 -3.72
N ARG A 328 -30.88 -3.38 -2.94
CA ARG A 328 -31.28 -4.40 -1.97
C ARG A 328 -32.29 -5.38 -2.59
N ILE A 329 -32.28 -6.61 -2.10
CA ILE A 329 -33.20 -7.67 -2.51
C ILE A 329 -34.32 -7.73 -1.47
N ARG A 330 -35.51 -7.28 -1.88
CA ARG A 330 -36.67 -7.11 -1.00
C ARG A 330 -37.03 -8.39 -0.24
N GLU A 331 -36.93 -9.54 -0.91
CA GLU A 331 -37.24 -10.84 -0.32
C GLU A 331 -36.28 -11.19 0.82
N LEU A 332 -34.99 -10.88 0.68
CA LEU A 332 -34.02 -11.11 1.77
C LEU A 332 -34.20 -10.12 2.91
N ASP A 333 -34.64 -8.88 2.64
CA ASP A 333 -34.86 -7.86 3.66
C ASP A 333 -36.16 -8.05 4.45
N GLN A 334 -37.18 -8.66 3.86
CA GLN A 334 -38.52 -8.80 4.46
C GLN A 334 -38.77 -10.17 5.09
N THR A 335 -37.88 -11.14 4.88
CA THR A 335 -38.06 -12.47 5.46
C THR A 335 -37.59 -12.45 6.92
N ASP A 336 -38.41 -12.99 7.83
CA ASP A 336 -38.07 -13.10 9.26
C ASP A 336 -36.83 -14.00 9.49
N ASN A 337 -36.63 -14.99 8.62
CA ASN A 337 -35.49 -15.90 8.64
C ASN A 337 -34.86 -16.05 7.25
N ILE A 338 -33.61 -15.59 7.12
CA ILE A 338 -32.86 -15.63 5.85
C ILE A 338 -32.70 -17.05 5.28
N PHE A 339 -32.64 -18.09 6.12
CA PHE A 339 -32.53 -19.47 5.65
C PHE A 339 -33.78 -19.96 4.92
N ASP A 340 -34.96 -19.49 5.34
CA ASP A 340 -36.21 -19.86 4.68
C ASP A 340 -36.26 -19.25 3.28
N ALA A 341 -35.78 -18.01 3.12
CA ALA A 341 -35.61 -17.40 1.81
C ALA A 341 -34.63 -18.18 0.92
N LEU A 342 -33.48 -18.58 1.47
CA LEU A 342 -32.45 -19.35 0.75
C LEU A 342 -32.93 -20.77 0.35
N LYS A 343 -33.80 -21.39 1.15
CA LYS A 343 -34.38 -22.70 0.83
C LYS A 343 -35.32 -22.66 -0.38
N LEU A 344 -35.98 -21.52 -0.61
CA LEU A 344 -36.93 -21.35 -1.72
C LEU A 344 -36.23 -21.23 -3.08
N ARG A 345 -35.07 -20.57 -3.14
CA ARG A 345 -34.29 -20.39 -4.38
C ARG A 345 -32.87 -19.90 -4.10
N ASP A 346 -32.01 -20.05 -5.09
CA ASP A 346 -30.67 -19.47 -5.08
C ASP A 346 -30.70 -17.94 -5.29
N TYR A 347 -29.77 -17.24 -4.63
CA TYR A 347 -29.56 -15.80 -4.78
C TYR A 347 -28.15 -15.52 -5.30
N LEU A 348 -28.06 -14.70 -6.35
CA LEU A 348 -26.80 -14.20 -6.87
C LEU A 348 -26.61 -12.74 -6.46
N LEU A 349 -25.63 -12.48 -5.60
CA LEU A 349 -25.22 -11.13 -5.24
C LEU A 349 -24.10 -10.65 -6.17
N TYR A 350 -24.26 -9.46 -6.73
CA TYR A 350 -23.24 -8.84 -7.58
C TYR A 350 -22.72 -7.55 -6.95
N TYR A 351 -21.46 -7.57 -6.52
CA TYR A 351 -20.79 -6.44 -5.87
C TYR A 351 -20.13 -5.51 -6.89
N PRO A 352 -20.06 -4.18 -6.65
CA PRO A 352 -20.55 -3.47 -5.46
C PRO A 352 -22.03 -3.04 -5.55
N TYR A 353 -22.79 -3.57 -6.52
CA TYR A 353 -24.19 -3.19 -6.74
C TYR A 353 -25.13 -3.70 -5.65
N HIS A 354 -24.84 -4.82 -5.01
CA HIS A 354 -25.54 -5.32 -3.83
C HIS A 354 -24.72 -5.06 -2.57
N PRO A 355 -25.35 -4.91 -1.40
CA PRO A 355 -24.63 -4.79 -0.16
C PRO A 355 -24.01 -6.13 0.27
N PHE A 356 -22.84 -6.08 0.89
CA PHE A 356 -22.15 -7.26 1.44
C PHE A 356 -22.72 -7.70 2.80
N ASP A 357 -23.61 -6.89 3.38
CA ASP A 357 -24.25 -7.18 4.67
C ASP A 357 -25.04 -8.50 4.64
N TYR A 358 -25.67 -8.88 3.53
CA TYR A 358 -26.34 -10.18 3.38
C TYR A 358 -25.46 -11.36 3.78
N VAL A 359 -24.17 -11.36 3.40
CA VAL A 359 -23.24 -12.43 3.79
C VAL A 359 -22.96 -12.40 5.29
N VAL A 360 -22.81 -11.21 5.86
CA VAL A 360 -22.61 -11.02 7.30
C VAL A 360 -23.85 -11.45 8.08
N ASP A 361 -25.04 -11.12 7.59
CA ASP A 361 -26.32 -11.45 8.22
C ASP A 361 -26.60 -12.94 8.19
N ILE A 362 -26.27 -13.64 7.09
CA ILE A 362 -26.32 -15.12 7.04
C ILE A 362 -25.45 -15.72 8.15
N LEU A 363 -24.20 -15.25 8.30
CA LEU A 363 -23.28 -15.79 9.31
C LEU A 363 -23.69 -15.43 10.74
N LYS A 364 -24.22 -14.21 10.97
CA LYS A 364 -24.76 -13.81 12.28
C LYS A 364 -25.99 -14.62 12.65
N THR A 365 -26.90 -14.85 11.70
CA THR A 365 -28.08 -15.71 11.90
C THR A 365 -27.64 -17.14 12.18
N ALA A 366 -26.69 -17.65 11.41
CA ALA A 366 -26.10 -18.97 11.62
C ALA A 366 -25.44 -19.12 12.99
N ALA A 367 -24.86 -18.06 13.54
CA ALA A 367 -24.22 -18.09 14.85
C ALA A 367 -25.21 -18.29 16.00
N ILE A 368 -26.43 -17.77 15.88
CA ILE A 368 -27.44 -17.80 16.95
C ILE A 368 -28.52 -18.87 16.77
N ASP A 369 -28.79 -19.31 15.54
CA ASP A 369 -29.83 -20.32 15.25
C ASP A 369 -29.53 -21.64 15.99
N PRO A 370 -30.42 -22.12 16.89
CA PRO A 370 -30.25 -23.40 17.59
C PRO A 370 -30.20 -24.62 16.66
N ALA A 371 -30.80 -24.54 15.46
CA ALA A 371 -30.81 -25.62 14.49
C ALA A 371 -29.47 -25.77 13.74
N VAL A 372 -28.60 -24.75 13.78
CA VAL A 372 -27.28 -24.82 13.15
C VAL A 372 -26.31 -25.59 14.03
N THR A 373 -25.68 -26.62 13.45
CA THR A 373 -24.76 -27.52 14.16
C THR A 373 -23.30 -27.24 13.85
N ALA A 374 -22.98 -26.73 12.65
CA ALA A 374 -21.62 -26.43 12.26
C ALA A 374 -21.53 -25.32 11.22
N ILE A 375 -20.40 -24.61 11.22
CA ILE A 375 -20.05 -23.58 10.23
C ILE A 375 -18.61 -23.83 9.77
N LYS A 376 -18.38 -23.87 8.46
CA LYS A 376 -17.05 -24.04 7.85
C LYS A 376 -16.77 -22.84 6.94
N VAL A 377 -15.62 -22.17 7.06
CA VAL A 377 -15.30 -20.96 6.26
C VAL A 377 -13.86 -20.95 5.76
N CYS A 378 -13.64 -20.48 4.53
CA CYS A 378 -12.31 -20.10 4.03
C CYS A 378 -12.06 -18.59 4.21
N LEU A 379 -11.06 -18.22 5.01
CA LEU A 379 -10.61 -16.85 5.19
C LEU A 379 -9.28 -16.64 4.44
N TYR A 380 -9.31 -15.76 3.45
CA TYR A 380 -8.14 -15.39 2.65
C TYR A 380 -7.51 -14.06 3.11
N ARG A 381 -8.32 -13.01 3.15
CA ARG A 381 -7.97 -11.67 3.64
C ARG A 381 -9.18 -11.13 4.38
N VAL A 382 -8.97 -10.69 5.61
CA VAL A 382 -10.05 -10.17 6.46
C VAL A 382 -9.73 -8.75 6.89
N ALA A 383 -10.72 -7.86 6.81
CA ALA A 383 -10.57 -6.47 7.24
C ALA A 383 -10.16 -6.40 8.72
N LYS A 384 -9.43 -5.33 9.11
CA LYS A 384 -8.93 -5.11 10.49
C LYS A 384 -10.00 -5.21 11.59
N ASN A 385 -11.26 -4.96 11.27
CA ASN A 385 -12.42 -5.17 12.14
C ASN A 385 -13.46 -6.03 11.40
N SER A 386 -13.24 -7.35 11.35
CA SER A 386 -14.09 -8.25 10.59
C SER A 386 -15.31 -8.73 11.37
N GLN A 387 -16.49 -8.25 10.99
CA GLN A 387 -17.77 -8.76 11.50
C GLN A 387 -17.99 -10.26 11.22
N ILE A 388 -17.32 -10.81 10.20
CA ILE A 388 -17.34 -12.25 9.91
C ILE A 388 -16.62 -13.01 11.03
N VAL A 389 -15.44 -12.54 11.46
CA VAL A 389 -14.69 -13.20 12.55
C VAL A 389 -15.50 -13.13 13.85
N ASP A 390 -16.09 -11.97 14.15
CA ASP A 390 -16.93 -11.81 15.35
C ASP A 390 -18.14 -12.76 15.33
N ALA A 391 -18.78 -12.95 14.17
CA ALA A 391 -19.90 -13.90 14.02
C ALA A 391 -19.45 -15.36 14.23
N LEU A 392 -18.28 -15.74 13.73
CA LEU A 392 -17.73 -17.09 13.91
C LEU A 392 -17.37 -17.38 15.37
N ILE A 393 -16.77 -16.41 16.06
CA ILE A 393 -16.51 -16.50 17.51
C ILE A 393 -17.82 -16.66 18.28
N ASN A 394 -18.84 -15.86 17.95
CA ASN A 394 -20.16 -15.99 18.56
C ASN A 394 -20.78 -17.37 18.29
N ALA A 395 -20.64 -17.92 17.08
CA ALA A 395 -21.15 -19.25 16.76
C ALA A 395 -20.50 -20.33 17.64
N GLN A 396 -19.19 -20.25 17.84
CA GLN A 396 -18.44 -21.14 18.73
C GLN A 396 -18.92 -21.04 20.18
N TYR A 397 -19.16 -19.84 20.69
CA TYR A 397 -19.72 -19.64 22.04
C TYR A 397 -21.16 -20.14 22.19
N ASN A 398 -21.93 -20.18 21.10
CA ASN A 398 -23.25 -20.80 21.06
C ASN A 398 -23.21 -22.33 20.82
N GLY A 399 -22.04 -22.97 21.02
CA GLY A 399 -21.89 -24.43 20.98
C GLY A 399 -21.85 -25.04 19.58
N LYS A 400 -21.71 -24.23 18.52
CA LYS A 400 -21.64 -24.71 17.15
C LYS A 400 -20.21 -25.17 16.84
N ARG A 401 -20.07 -26.21 16.02
CA ARG A 401 -18.74 -26.63 15.54
C ARG A 401 -18.26 -25.67 14.46
N VAL A 402 -17.30 -24.81 14.78
CA VAL A 402 -16.74 -23.85 13.82
C VAL A 402 -15.37 -24.31 13.34
N ARG A 403 -15.20 -24.37 12.02
CA ARG A 403 -13.92 -24.70 11.38
C ARG A 403 -13.56 -23.64 10.36
N VAL A 404 -12.33 -23.15 10.43
CA VAL A 404 -11.87 -22.05 9.57
C VAL A 404 -10.57 -22.43 8.89
N VAL A 405 -10.53 -22.33 7.56
CA VAL A 405 -9.28 -22.42 6.80
C VAL A 405 -8.71 -21.01 6.64
N VAL A 406 -7.50 -20.76 7.14
CA VAL A 406 -6.83 -19.46 7.02
C VAL A 406 -5.63 -19.59 6.07
N GLU A 407 -5.61 -18.75 5.04
CA GLU A 407 -4.46 -18.59 4.15
C GLU A 407 -3.48 -17.56 4.74
N LEU A 408 -2.52 -18.04 5.53
CA LEU A 408 -1.50 -17.15 6.10
C LEU A 408 -0.55 -16.57 5.04
N ALA A 409 -0.36 -17.23 3.89
CA ALA A 409 0.55 -16.78 2.83
C ALA A 409 -0.11 -15.83 1.83
N ALA A 410 -1.21 -15.20 2.22
CA ALA A 410 -1.79 -14.08 1.50
C ALA A 410 -0.85 -12.88 1.58
N ARG A 411 -0.34 -12.46 0.42
CA ARG A 411 0.66 -11.39 0.31
C ARG A 411 0.14 -10.09 0.93
N PHE A 412 0.96 -9.39 1.70
CA PHE A 412 0.69 -8.09 2.34
C PHE A 412 -0.32 -8.07 3.50
N ASP A 413 -0.98 -9.19 3.78
CA ASP A 413 -1.96 -9.32 4.87
C ASP A 413 -1.48 -10.30 5.95
N GLU A 414 -0.22 -10.72 5.89
CA GLU A 414 0.32 -11.80 6.74
C GLU A 414 0.18 -11.47 8.23
N GLN A 415 0.51 -10.24 8.64
CA GLN A 415 0.38 -9.80 10.03
C GLN A 415 -1.08 -9.80 10.51
N ALA A 416 -2.01 -9.34 9.67
CA ALA A 416 -3.42 -9.35 10.02
C ALA A 416 -3.94 -10.79 10.13
N ASN A 417 -3.58 -11.65 9.18
CA ASN A 417 -4.00 -13.05 9.19
C ASN A 417 -3.42 -13.83 10.38
N ILE A 418 -2.20 -13.52 10.83
CA ILE A 418 -1.63 -14.07 12.07
C ILE A 418 -2.49 -13.67 13.28
N ALA A 419 -2.74 -12.36 13.46
CA ALA A 419 -3.53 -11.86 14.59
C ALA A 419 -4.96 -12.44 14.62
N TRP A 420 -5.58 -12.60 13.45
CA TRP A 420 -6.90 -13.23 13.33
C TRP A 420 -6.87 -14.72 13.69
N SER A 421 -5.81 -15.42 13.29
CA SER A 421 -5.66 -16.85 13.59
C SER A 421 -5.50 -17.09 15.09
N GLU A 422 -4.73 -16.25 15.78
CA GLU A 422 -4.59 -16.27 17.24
C GLU A 422 -5.96 -16.05 17.89
N ARG A 423 -6.66 -14.99 17.51
CA ARG A 423 -7.99 -14.65 18.06
C ARG A 423 -9.05 -15.74 17.85
N LEU A 424 -9.05 -16.40 16.69
CA LEU A 424 -9.95 -17.53 16.41
C LEU A 424 -9.60 -18.76 17.24
N THR A 425 -8.30 -19.06 17.38
CA THR A 425 -7.82 -20.22 18.15
C THR A 425 -8.12 -20.06 19.64
N GLU A 426 -7.93 -18.85 20.19
CA GLU A 426 -8.26 -18.51 21.57
C GLU A 426 -9.76 -18.69 21.88
N ALA A 427 -10.64 -18.42 20.91
CA ALA A 427 -12.07 -18.65 21.03
C ALA A 427 -12.48 -20.13 20.98
N GLY A 428 -11.53 -21.04 20.72
CA GLY A 428 -11.77 -22.49 20.61
C GLY A 428 -12.22 -22.95 19.23
N ILE A 429 -12.06 -22.13 18.19
CA ILE A 429 -12.38 -22.49 16.80
C ILE A 429 -11.29 -23.39 16.23
N GLU A 430 -11.68 -24.41 15.46
CA GLU A 430 -10.72 -25.26 14.75
C GLU A 430 -10.14 -24.49 13.55
N VAL A 431 -8.94 -23.94 13.72
CA VAL A 431 -8.22 -23.22 12.67
C VAL A 431 -7.31 -24.19 11.91
N ILE A 432 -7.51 -24.28 10.60
CA ILE A 432 -6.69 -25.06 9.67
C ILE A 432 -5.86 -24.09 8.85
N PHE A 433 -4.54 -24.22 8.96
CA PHE A 433 -3.62 -23.50 8.10
C PHE A 433 -3.46 -24.26 6.78
N GLY A 434 -3.43 -23.51 5.66
CA GLY A 434 -3.26 -24.10 4.32
C GLY A 434 -2.04 -25.04 4.22
N ILE A 435 -2.06 -25.94 3.22
CA ILE A 435 -0.95 -26.88 3.00
C ILE A 435 0.24 -26.11 2.40
N PRO A 436 1.47 -26.29 2.91
CA PRO A 436 2.65 -25.65 2.32
C PRO A 436 2.74 -25.91 0.80
N GLY A 437 2.89 -24.84 0.03
CA GLY A 437 2.95 -24.90 -1.44
C GLY A 437 1.58 -24.96 -2.15
N LEU A 438 0.47 -25.08 -1.43
CA LEU A 438 -0.88 -25.06 -2.00
C LEU A 438 -1.72 -23.91 -1.42
N LYS A 439 -1.97 -22.90 -2.24
CA LYS A 439 -2.75 -21.72 -1.84
C LYS A 439 -4.25 -21.96 -1.94
N VAL A 440 -4.98 -21.61 -0.88
CA VAL A 440 -6.46 -21.66 -0.88
C VAL A 440 -7.01 -20.29 -1.27
N HIS A 441 -7.38 -20.15 -2.55
CA HIS A 441 -7.99 -18.91 -3.06
C HIS A 441 -9.52 -18.94 -3.13
N SER A 442 -10.16 -20.06 -2.77
CA SER A 442 -11.62 -20.15 -2.72
C SER A 442 -12.19 -19.31 -1.57
N LYS A 443 -13.31 -18.60 -1.81
CA LYS A 443 -14.04 -17.79 -0.82
C LYS A 443 -15.39 -18.45 -0.59
N LEU A 444 -15.41 -19.43 0.31
CA LEU A 444 -16.56 -20.30 0.54
C LEU A 444 -16.89 -20.33 2.02
N PHE A 445 -18.17 -20.47 2.33
CA PHE A 445 -18.63 -20.93 3.63
C PHE A 445 -19.74 -21.96 3.47
N VAL A 446 -19.85 -22.86 4.43
CA VAL A 446 -20.85 -23.92 4.50
C VAL A 446 -21.47 -23.90 5.90
N ILE A 447 -22.79 -24.00 5.96
CA ILE A 447 -23.56 -24.03 7.20
C ILE A 447 -24.34 -25.34 7.22
N ASP A 448 -24.13 -26.15 8.26
CA ASP A 448 -24.84 -27.40 8.47
C ASP A 448 -25.99 -27.14 9.47
N ARG A 449 -27.24 -27.11 8.97
CA ARG A 449 -28.46 -26.82 9.75
C ARG A 449 -29.40 -28.03 9.73
N LEU A 450 -30.01 -28.34 10.88
CA LEU A 450 -31.05 -29.36 10.99
C LEU A 450 -32.37 -28.79 10.47
N GLU A 451 -32.95 -29.44 9.46
CA GLU A 451 -34.21 -29.07 8.84
C GLU A 451 -35.27 -30.14 9.18
N ALA A 452 -36.51 -29.70 9.42
CA ALA A 452 -37.64 -30.56 9.75
C ALA A 452 -38.24 -31.25 8.52
#